data_AF-A0A2N2ABK6-F1
#
_entry.id   AF-A0A2N2ABK6-F1
#
_cell.length_a   1.000
_cell.length_b   1.000
_cell.length_c   1.000
_cell.angle_alpha   90.00
_cell.angle_beta   90.00
_cell.angle_gamma   90.00
#
_symmetry.space_group_name_H-M   'P 1'
#
loop_
_entity.id
_entity.type
_entity.pdbx_description
1 polymer ?
#
loop_
_entity_poly.entity_id
_entity_poly.type
_entity_poly.pdbx_seq_one_letter_code
_entity_poly.pdbx_strand_id
1 'polypeptide(L)'
;MAGCQRYRRRQHGGSVMIALPALQLGYQFIPKVGTTSLFTFFYTCVHGVDYDPLRHGRNGRAMFVHRYFIGGDCPDARDVDNRAAAIADYDGYYRFALTRDPIRRFLSMYVNRVIQKRELAANSPYAQAIMHAGLPFDPDINLLVRHLEAYLDCHSSLLHHARPMMDFLGPDLSVYDRIADLSAMNTVVEEIRAHWCRVGMAARAATAALPGKMQRCGVRLGLECLTPRSFERLLDYYHADYAELPTVSLPEIKAAYTKVAMGAAQIPPSSAARQAVPAAVTIGR
;
A
#
# COMPACT_ATOMS: atom_id res chain seq x y z
N MET A 1 0.21 -9.31 -24.40
CA MET A 1 0.34 -10.34 -23.34
C MET A 1 1.74 -10.47 -22.70
N ALA A 2 2.77 -9.74 -23.16
CA ALA A 2 4.13 -9.79 -22.58
C ALA A 2 4.31 -9.09 -21.20
N GLY A 3 3.42 -8.17 -20.81
CA GLY A 3 3.51 -7.47 -19.52
C GLY A 3 3.12 -8.30 -18.29
N CYS A 4 2.39 -9.40 -18.48
CA CYS A 4 1.90 -10.26 -17.39
C CYS A 4 2.96 -11.26 -16.90
N GLN A 5 3.89 -11.69 -17.76
CA GLN A 5 4.93 -12.66 -17.40
C GLN A 5 6.03 -12.08 -16.49
N ARG A 6 6.35 -10.78 -16.58
CA ARG A 6 7.28 -10.13 -15.62
C ARG A 6 6.68 -9.94 -14.23
N TYR A 7 5.36 -9.67 -14.13
CA TYR A 7 4.66 -9.56 -12.85
C TYR A 7 4.53 -10.93 -12.15
N ARG A 8 4.34 -12.02 -12.91
CA ARG A 8 4.31 -13.39 -12.35
C ARG A 8 5.68 -13.89 -11.89
N ARG A 9 6.79 -13.57 -12.57
CA ARG A 9 8.15 -13.88 -12.05
C ARG A 9 8.44 -13.18 -10.71
N ARG A 10 7.89 -11.98 -10.49
CA ARG A 10 7.97 -11.25 -9.21
C ARG A 10 7.09 -11.82 -8.08
N GLN A 11 6.17 -12.75 -8.36
CA GLN A 11 5.34 -13.37 -7.30
C GLN A 11 5.98 -14.63 -6.69
N HIS A 12 7.06 -15.14 -7.28
CA HIS A 12 7.75 -16.37 -6.82
C HIS A 12 9.25 -16.18 -6.56
N GLY A 13 9.77 -14.94 -6.63
CA GLY A 13 11.18 -14.66 -6.38
C GLY A 13 11.37 -13.33 -5.68
N GLY A 14 11.74 -13.39 -4.40
CA GLY A 14 12.27 -12.29 -3.60
C GLY A 14 11.33 -11.10 -3.39
N SER A 15 11.32 -10.56 -2.18
CA SER A 15 10.82 -9.21 -1.98
C SER A 15 11.80 -8.23 -2.61
N VAL A 16 11.29 -7.32 -3.44
CA VAL A 16 12.12 -6.39 -4.22
C VAL A 16 12.01 -5.00 -3.61
N MET A 17 13.15 -4.50 -3.14
CA MET A 17 13.39 -3.10 -2.79
C MET A 17 13.72 -2.31 -4.05
N ILE A 18 13.33 -1.03 -4.11
CA ILE A 18 13.89 -0.12 -5.12
C ILE A 18 15.09 0.60 -4.54
N ALA A 19 16.22 0.58 -5.24
CA ALA A 19 17.33 1.48 -4.98
C ALA A 19 17.28 2.66 -5.96
N LEU A 20 17.59 3.85 -5.44
CA LEU A 20 17.64 5.11 -6.18
C LEU A 20 19.06 5.69 -6.03
N PRO A 21 20.02 5.33 -6.90
CA PRO A 21 21.40 5.76 -6.81
C PRO A 21 21.58 7.27 -6.81
N ALA A 22 20.80 8.00 -7.62
CA ALA A 22 20.85 9.45 -7.61
C ALA A 22 20.52 10.02 -6.22
N LEU A 23 19.72 9.30 -5.41
CA LEU A 23 19.34 9.70 -4.06
C LEU A 23 20.11 8.95 -2.96
N GLN A 24 20.95 7.95 -3.26
CA GLN A 24 21.55 7.06 -2.25
C GLN A 24 20.51 6.48 -1.26
N LEU A 25 19.33 6.10 -1.77
CA LEU A 25 18.24 5.54 -0.97
C LEU A 25 17.88 4.12 -1.42
N GLY A 26 17.55 3.27 -0.46
CA GLY A 26 16.81 2.03 -0.67
C GLY A 26 15.42 2.15 -0.06
N TYR A 27 14.37 1.81 -0.80
CA TYR A 27 13.00 1.85 -0.28
C TYR A 27 12.23 0.57 -0.60
N GLN A 28 11.90 -0.19 0.45
CA GLN A 28 11.00 -1.33 0.34
C GLN A 28 9.57 -0.83 0.36
N PHE A 29 8.98 -0.76 -0.83
CA PHE A 29 7.60 -0.30 -0.97
C PHE A 29 6.62 -1.41 -0.60
N ILE A 30 5.58 -1.03 0.12
CA ILE A 30 4.47 -1.89 0.53
C ILE A 30 3.18 -1.18 0.10
N PRO A 31 2.17 -1.89 -0.42
CA PRO A 31 0.91 -1.22 -0.72
C PRO A 31 0.24 -0.63 0.54
N LYS A 32 -0.38 0.55 0.37
CA LYS A 32 -1.22 1.22 1.41
C LYS A 32 -0.50 1.76 2.65
N VAL A 33 0.83 1.91 2.58
CA VAL A 33 1.67 2.60 3.58
C VAL A 33 2.22 3.95 3.08
N GLY A 34 1.46 4.65 2.23
CA GLY A 34 1.86 5.98 1.76
C GLY A 34 2.91 6.02 0.65
N THR A 35 3.22 4.89 0.00
CA THR A 35 4.16 4.77 -1.13
C THR A 35 3.94 5.80 -2.24
N THR A 36 2.69 6.14 -2.56
CA THR A 36 2.39 7.18 -3.57
C THR A 36 3.01 8.52 -3.19
N SER A 37 2.92 8.92 -1.91
CA SER A 37 3.46 10.20 -1.44
C SER A 37 4.98 10.18 -1.48
N LEU A 38 5.61 9.08 -1.04
CA LEU A 38 7.06 8.93 -1.10
C LEU A 38 7.59 8.91 -2.54
N PHE A 39 6.93 8.22 -3.46
CA PHE A 39 7.32 8.23 -4.87
C PHE A 39 7.19 9.61 -5.50
N THR A 40 6.13 10.37 -5.20
CA THR A 40 6.06 11.77 -5.64
C THR A 40 7.20 12.60 -5.06
N PHE A 41 7.49 12.44 -3.76
CA PHE A 41 8.63 13.11 -3.10
C PHE A 41 9.97 12.76 -3.76
N PHE A 42 10.25 11.47 -4.01
CA PHE A 42 11.46 11.04 -4.71
C PHE A 42 11.54 11.60 -6.12
N TYR A 43 10.42 11.60 -6.84
CA TYR A 43 10.37 12.16 -8.18
C TYR A 43 10.77 13.64 -8.18
N THR A 44 10.20 14.44 -7.28
CA THR A 44 10.56 15.85 -7.14
C THR A 44 12.03 16.02 -6.73
N CYS A 45 12.57 15.17 -5.86
CA CYS A 45 13.99 15.22 -5.48
C CYS A 45 14.95 14.88 -6.62
N VAL A 46 14.56 13.97 -7.53
CA VAL A 46 15.38 13.57 -8.68
C VAL A 46 15.29 14.60 -9.81
N HIS A 47 14.09 15.13 -10.08
CA HIS A 47 13.83 15.93 -11.29
C HIS A 47 13.70 17.43 -11.03
N GLY A 48 13.60 17.87 -9.77
CA GLY A 48 13.40 19.27 -9.40
C GLY A 48 12.00 19.81 -9.74
N VAL A 49 11.07 18.96 -10.17
CA VAL A 49 9.70 19.32 -10.56
C VAL A 49 8.70 18.27 -10.07
N ASP A 50 7.46 18.68 -9.88
CA ASP A 50 6.39 17.77 -9.47
C ASP A 50 6.05 16.72 -10.53
N TYR A 51 5.56 15.57 -10.05
CA TYR A 51 5.13 14.48 -10.93
C TYR A 51 3.84 14.85 -11.68
N ASP A 52 3.92 14.95 -13.00
CA ASP A 52 2.78 15.07 -13.90
C ASP A 52 2.43 13.71 -14.54
N PRO A 53 1.27 13.10 -14.21
CA PRO A 53 0.82 11.85 -14.82
C PRO A 53 0.68 11.89 -16.34
N LEU A 54 0.36 13.04 -16.94
CA LEU A 54 0.13 13.17 -18.38
C LEU A 54 1.45 13.22 -19.15
N ARG A 55 2.47 13.87 -18.58
CA ARG A 55 3.83 13.92 -19.14
C ARG A 55 4.46 12.54 -19.32
N HIS A 56 4.17 11.60 -18.41
CA HIS A 56 4.66 10.22 -18.47
C HIS A 56 3.69 9.25 -19.16
N GLY A 57 2.53 9.75 -19.56
CA GLY A 57 1.52 8.95 -20.22
C GLY A 57 1.93 8.52 -21.64
N ARG A 58 1.34 7.42 -22.12
CA ARG A 58 1.42 7.03 -23.54
C ARG A 58 0.02 7.10 -24.14
N ASN A 59 -0.08 7.61 -25.37
CA ASN A 59 -1.35 7.75 -26.10
C ASN A 59 -2.42 8.51 -25.29
N GLY A 60 -2.04 9.60 -24.61
CA GLY A 60 -2.95 10.42 -23.79
C GLY A 60 -3.40 9.79 -22.47
N ARG A 61 -2.92 8.59 -22.11
CA ARG A 61 -3.28 7.93 -20.85
C ARG A 61 -2.31 8.29 -19.74
N ALA A 62 -2.83 8.88 -18.67
CA ALA A 62 -2.05 9.19 -17.47
C ALA A 62 -1.31 7.95 -16.91
N MET A 63 -0.04 8.12 -16.57
CA MET A 63 0.76 7.12 -15.87
C MET A 63 0.76 7.42 -14.36
N PHE A 64 0.50 6.41 -13.52
CA PHE A 64 0.66 6.56 -12.07
C PHE A 64 2.14 6.52 -11.70
N VAL A 65 2.56 7.36 -10.74
CA VAL A 65 3.96 7.44 -10.26
C VAL A 65 4.55 6.10 -9.82
N HIS A 66 3.72 5.16 -9.33
CA HIS A 66 4.16 3.79 -9.05
C HIS A 66 4.75 3.14 -10.29
N ARG A 67 4.02 3.17 -11.41
CA ARG A 67 4.48 2.57 -12.66
C ARG A 67 5.77 3.21 -13.15
N TYR A 68 5.98 4.50 -12.90
CA TYR A 68 7.24 5.17 -13.22
C TYR A 68 8.43 4.48 -12.52
N PHE A 69 8.38 4.30 -11.20
CA PHE A 69 9.48 3.66 -10.45
C PHE A 69 9.56 2.15 -10.64
N ILE A 70 8.43 1.42 -10.51
CA ILE A 70 8.44 -0.05 -10.48
C ILE A 70 8.25 -0.72 -11.84
N GLY A 71 7.88 0.06 -12.86
CA GLY A 71 7.60 -0.41 -14.23
C GLY A 71 8.79 -0.29 -15.19
N GLY A 72 9.91 0.28 -14.73
CA GLY A 72 11.13 0.45 -15.52
C GLY A 72 11.19 1.74 -16.36
N ASP A 73 10.26 2.68 -16.16
CA ASP A 73 10.28 3.98 -16.85
C ASP A 73 11.21 4.99 -16.11
N CYS A 74 11.57 4.75 -14.85
CA CYS A 74 12.57 5.52 -14.12
C CYS A 74 13.99 4.99 -14.39
N PRO A 75 14.88 5.75 -15.06
CA PRO A 75 16.22 5.29 -15.40
C PRO A 75 17.16 5.15 -14.19
N ASP A 76 16.85 5.81 -13.08
CA ASP A 76 17.61 5.72 -11.83
C ASP A 76 17.21 4.49 -11.00
N ALA A 77 15.95 4.04 -11.09
CA ALA A 77 15.47 2.93 -10.26
C ALA A 77 16.17 1.61 -10.59
N ARG A 78 16.59 0.89 -9.54
CA ARG A 78 17.13 -0.47 -9.61
C ARG A 78 16.29 -1.39 -8.72
N ASP A 79 15.90 -2.53 -9.25
CA ASP A 79 15.30 -3.60 -8.46
C ASP A 79 16.41 -4.33 -7.70
N VAL A 80 16.29 -4.42 -6.38
CA VAL A 80 17.25 -5.07 -5.50
C VAL A 80 16.52 -6.10 -4.64
N ASP A 81 17.01 -7.34 -4.64
CA ASP A 81 16.53 -8.37 -3.70
C ASP A 81 16.90 -7.93 -2.28
N ASN A 82 15.96 -8.03 -1.33
CA ASN A 82 16.15 -7.55 0.03
C ASN A 82 16.90 -8.55 0.95
N ARG A 83 17.84 -9.32 0.39
CA ARG A 83 18.78 -10.18 1.13
C ARG A 83 20.11 -9.48 1.35
N ALA A 84 20.77 -9.77 2.47
CA ALA A 84 22.08 -9.22 2.85
C ALA A 84 23.12 -9.21 1.71
N ALA A 85 23.23 -10.31 0.94
CA ALA A 85 24.18 -10.39 -0.17
C ALA A 85 23.87 -9.43 -1.32
N ALA A 86 22.60 -9.20 -1.63
CA ALA A 86 22.17 -8.36 -2.75
C ALA A 86 22.19 -6.87 -2.41
N ILE A 87 22.05 -6.52 -1.12
CA ILE A 87 22.12 -5.12 -0.66
C ILE A 87 23.56 -4.64 -0.42
N ALA A 88 24.55 -5.53 -0.48
CA ALA A 88 25.96 -5.19 -0.19
C ALA A 88 26.51 -4.09 -1.13
N ASP A 89 26.10 -4.10 -2.40
CA ASP A 89 26.47 -3.07 -3.38
C ASP A 89 25.84 -1.69 -3.08
N TYR A 90 24.90 -1.65 -2.14
CA TYR A 90 24.20 -0.46 -1.67
C TYR A 90 24.58 -0.11 -0.23
N ASP A 91 25.76 -0.57 0.21
CA ASP A 91 26.33 -0.12 1.48
C ASP A 91 26.48 1.41 1.47
N GLY A 92 26.15 2.03 2.60
CA GLY A 92 26.05 3.48 2.74
C GLY A 92 24.77 4.13 2.21
N TYR A 93 23.85 3.41 1.55
CA TYR A 93 22.53 3.96 1.23
C TYR A 93 21.66 3.99 2.48
N TYR A 94 20.76 4.98 2.61
CA TYR A 94 19.71 4.93 3.63
C TYR A 94 18.56 4.04 3.16
N ARG A 95 18.47 2.84 3.70
CA ARG A 95 17.50 1.80 3.34
C ARG A 95 16.37 1.75 4.35
N PHE A 96 15.14 1.88 3.89
CA PHE A 96 14.01 1.94 4.79
C PHE A 96 12.72 1.34 4.23
N ALA A 97 11.78 1.10 5.13
CA ALA A 97 10.41 0.74 4.81
C ALA A 97 9.43 1.52 5.69
N LEU A 98 8.25 1.82 5.13
CA LEU A 98 7.11 2.26 5.92
C LEU A 98 6.17 1.08 6.15
N THR A 99 5.62 1.01 7.36
CA THR A 99 4.60 0.04 7.75
C THR A 99 3.32 0.76 8.13
N ARG A 100 2.28 -0.01 8.42
CA ARG A 100 1.00 0.49 8.95
C ARG A 100 0.32 -0.66 9.65
N ASP A 101 -0.42 -0.39 10.74
CA ASP A 101 -1.28 -1.40 11.36
C ASP A 101 -2.01 -2.26 10.29
N PRO A 102 -1.84 -3.60 10.30
CA PRO A 102 -2.30 -4.49 9.24
C PRO A 102 -3.80 -4.38 8.96
N ILE A 103 -4.64 -4.26 9.99
CA ILE A 103 -6.07 -4.10 9.82
C ILE A 103 -6.40 -2.75 9.18
N ARG A 104 -5.81 -1.65 9.65
CA ARG A 104 -5.99 -0.33 9.01
C ARG A 104 -5.45 -0.30 7.58
N ARG A 105 -4.41 -1.07 7.27
CA ARG A 105 -3.89 -1.28 5.91
C ARG A 105 -4.92 -2.01 5.04
N PHE A 106 -5.54 -3.07 5.55
CA PHE A 106 -6.62 -3.80 4.88
C PHE A 106 -7.85 -2.92 4.61
N LEU A 107 -8.32 -2.13 5.59
CA LEU A 107 -9.42 -1.17 5.39
C LEU A 107 -9.10 -0.18 4.25
N SER A 108 -7.85 0.29 4.20
CA SER A 108 -7.39 1.17 3.13
C SER A 108 -7.30 0.47 1.77
N MET A 109 -7.00 -0.83 1.74
CA MET A 109 -7.09 -1.66 0.55
C MET A 109 -8.54 -1.77 0.08
N TYR A 110 -9.47 -2.14 0.97
CA TYR A 110 -10.88 -2.35 0.64
C TYR A 110 -11.50 -1.09 0.00
N VAL A 111 -11.34 0.06 0.64
CA VAL A 111 -11.85 1.34 0.10
C VAL A 111 -11.26 1.61 -1.29
N ASN A 112 -9.96 1.40 -1.47
CA ASN A 112 -9.34 1.74 -2.73
C ASN A 112 -9.65 0.75 -3.85
N ARG A 113 -9.56 -0.56 -3.59
CA ARG A 113 -9.65 -1.61 -4.62
C ARG A 113 -11.09 -1.99 -4.88
N VAL A 114 -11.87 -2.21 -3.83
CA VAL A 114 -13.25 -2.69 -3.95
C VAL A 114 -14.20 -1.53 -4.21
N ILE A 115 -14.20 -0.51 -3.36
CA ILE A 115 -15.18 0.58 -3.47
C ILE A 115 -14.85 1.52 -4.64
N GLN A 116 -13.64 2.08 -4.68
CA GLN A 116 -13.30 3.10 -5.67
C GLN A 116 -12.97 2.53 -7.05
N LYS A 117 -12.19 1.45 -7.09
CA LYS A 117 -11.74 0.85 -8.36
C LYS A 117 -12.70 -0.23 -8.87
N ARG A 118 -13.71 -0.61 -8.08
CA ARG A 118 -14.74 -1.59 -8.47
C ARG A 118 -14.12 -2.88 -8.99
N GLU A 119 -12.97 -3.27 -8.41
CA GLU A 119 -12.16 -4.39 -8.90
C GLU A 119 -12.87 -5.74 -8.73
N LEU A 120 -13.88 -5.83 -7.85
CA LEU A 120 -14.73 -7.01 -7.64
C LEU A 120 -16.15 -6.88 -8.24
N ALA A 121 -16.37 -5.92 -9.12
CA ALA A 121 -17.66 -5.75 -9.79
C ALA A 121 -17.84 -6.77 -10.92
N ALA A 122 -19.09 -7.02 -11.30
CA ALA A 122 -19.46 -7.95 -12.38
C ALA A 122 -18.92 -7.54 -13.77
N ASN A 123 -18.55 -6.27 -13.96
CA ASN A 123 -17.92 -5.76 -15.18
C ASN A 123 -16.39 -5.62 -15.07
N SER A 124 -15.78 -6.13 -14.00
CA SER A 124 -14.33 -6.10 -13.82
C SER A 124 -13.63 -7.13 -14.73
N PRO A 125 -12.34 -6.94 -15.05
CA PRO A 125 -11.54 -7.95 -15.76
C PRO A 125 -11.42 -9.30 -15.03
N TYR A 126 -11.81 -9.38 -13.75
CA TYR A 126 -11.72 -10.58 -12.92
C TYR A 126 -13.08 -11.28 -12.76
N ALA A 127 -14.14 -10.77 -13.39
CA ALA A 127 -15.50 -11.22 -13.13
C ALA A 127 -15.71 -12.72 -13.42
N GLN A 128 -15.10 -13.23 -14.49
CA GLN A 128 -15.19 -14.65 -14.83
C GLN A 128 -14.55 -15.56 -13.78
N ALA A 129 -13.40 -15.17 -13.22
CA ALA A 129 -12.72 -15.95 -12.17
C ALA A 129 -13.55 -15.98 -10.88
N ILE A 130 -14.11 -14.82 -10.49
CA ILE A 130 -14.99 -14.69 -9.32
C ILE A 130 -16.26 -15.56 -9.49
N MET A 131 -16.88 -15.52 -10.67
CA MET A 131 -18.06 -16.32 -10.99
C MET A 131 -17.76 -17.83 -10.94
N HIS A 132 -16.64 -18.27 -11.54
CA HIS A 132 -16.23 -19.68 -11.50
C HIS A 132 -15.94 -20.18 -10.08
N ALA A 133 -15.46 -19.30 -9.20
CA ALA A 133 -15.26 -19.61 -7.78
C ALA A 133 -16.57 -19.58 -6.96
N GLY A 134 -17.71 -19.25 -7.56
CA GLY A 134 -19.00 -19.13 -6.87
C GLY A 134 -19.04 -17.98 -5.86
N LEU A 135 -18.19 -16.96 -6.05
CA LEU A 135 -18.09 -15.82 -5.13
C LEU A 135 -19.06 -14.70 -5.54
N PRO A 136 -19.67 -13.99 -4.57
CA PRO A 136 -20.47 -12.81 -4.85
C PRO A 136 -19.66 -11.68 -5.50
N PHE A 137 -20.30 -10.86 -6.34
CA PHE A 137 -19.72 -9.58 -6.76
C PHE A 137 -19.96 -8.51 -5.70
N ASP A 138 -19.09 -7.50 -5.69
CA ASP A 138 -19.22 -6.33 -4.81
C ASP A 138 -19.50 -6.67 -3.33
N PRO A 139 -18.70 -7.55 -2.70
CA PRO A 139 -18.92 -7.94 -1.32
C PRO A 139 -18.77 -6.73 -0.39
N ASP A 140 -19.60 -6.66 0.66
CA ASP A 140 -19.28 -5.82 1.81
C ASP A 140 -17.97 -6.31 2.48
N ILE A 141 -17.42 -5.48 3.37
CA ILE A 141 -16.12 -5.80 3.97
C ILE A 141 -16.12 -7.10 4.79
N ASN A 142 -17.23 -7.44 5.46
CA ASN A 142 -17.32 -8.64 6.28
C ASN A 142 -17.51 -9.89 5.41
N LEU A 143 -18.25 -9.78 4.32
CA LEU A 143 -18.37 -10.85 3.32
C LEU A 143 -17.05 -11.09 2.60
N LEU A 144 -16.30 -10.02 2.27
CA LEU A 144 -14.96 -10.14 1.72
C LEU A 144 -14.04 -10.86 2.70
N VAL A 145 -14.00 -10.45 3.97
CA VAL A 145 -13.15 -11.08 4.99
C VAL A 145 -13.50 -12.55 5.19
N ARG A 146 -14.79 -12.90 5.18
CA ARG A 146 -15.27 -14.29 5.30
C ARG A 146 -14.70 -15.21 4.21
N HIS A 147 -14.54 -14.69 3.00
CA HIS A 147 -14.07 -15.45 1.84
C HIS A 147 -12.72 -14.93 1.31
N LEU A 148 -11.91 -14.31 2.17
CA LEU A 148 -10.76 -13.50 1.78
C LEU A 148 -9.86 -14.25 0.80
N GLU A 149 -9.35 -15.40 1.20
CA GLU A 149 -8.42 -16.26 0.48
C GLU A 149 -8.95 -16.62 -0.91
N ALA A 150 -10.23 -16.99 -1.01
CA ALA A 150 -10.87 -17.31 -2.29
C ALA A 150 -10.90 -16.09 -3.23
N TYR A 151 -11.15 -14.88 -2.72
CA TYR A 151 -11.02 -13.67 -3.53
C TYR A 151 -9.57 -13.38 -3.92
N LEU A 152 -8.59 -13.63 -3.04
CA LEU A 152 -7.18 -13.42 -3.33
C LEU A 152 -6.69 -14.36 -4.44
N ASP A 153 -7.12 -15.62 -4.44
CA ASP A 153 -6.80 -16.61 -5.47
C ASP A 153 -7.32 -16.21 -6.85
N CYS A 154 -8.49 -15.57 -6.90
CA CYS A 154 -9.10 -15.13 -8.15
C CYS A 154 -8.56 -13.78 -8.65
N HIS A 155 -7.89 -13.01 -7.80
CA HIS A 155 -7.68 -11.59 -8.04
C HIS A 155 -6.28 -11.09 -7.62
N SER A 156 -5.32 -11.18 -8.54
CA SER A 156 -3.90 -10.85 -8.27
C SER A 156 -3.62 -9.44 -7.76
N SER A 157 -4.41 -8.43 -8.18
CA SER A 157 -4.29 -7.07 -7.64
C SER A 157 -4.72 -7.01 -6.17
N LEU A 158 -5.89 -7.54 -5.81
CA LEU A 158 -6.35 -7.72 -4.44
C LEU A 158 -5.34 -8.50 -3.59
N LEU A 159 -4.84 -9.65 -4.07
CA LEU A 159 -3.75 -10.41 -3.44
C LEU A 159 -2.58 -9.50 -3.08
N HIS A 160 -2.01 -8.81 -4.06
CA HIS A 160 -0.88 -7.90 -3.81
C HIS A 160 -1.18 -6.83 -2.75
N HIS A 161 -2.43 -6.35 -2.61
CA HIS A 161 -2.75 -5.31 -1.65
C HIS A 161 -3.18 -5.82 -0.27
N ALA A 162 -3.57 -7.08 -0.18
CA ALA A 162 -4.01 -7.72 1.06
C ALA A 162 -2.92 -8.59 1.69
N ARG A 163 -1.85 -8.96 0.96
CA ARG A 163 -0.74 -9.74 1.52
C ARG A 163 -0.18 -9.12 2.82
N PRO A 164 0.31 -9.95 3.76
CA PRO A 164 1.09 -9.49 4.92
C PRO A 164 2.20 -8.51 4.53
N MET A 165 2.63 -7.64 5.43
CA MET A 165 3.80 -6.77 5.23
C MET A 165 5.10 -7.57 5.26
N MET A 166 5.17 -8.62 6.10
CA MET A 166 6.33 -9.52 6.16
C MET A 166 6.63 -10.19 4.81
N ASP A 167 5.59 -10.47 4.03
CA ASP A 167 5.68 -10.95 2.65
C ASP A 167 6.41 -9.99 1.68
N PHE A 168 6.51 -8.69 2.03
CA PHE A 168 7.27 -7.68 1.30
C PHE A 168 8.59 -7.33 1.97
N LEU A 169 8.69 -7.47 3.29
CA LEU A 169 9.90 -7.11 4.03
C LEU A 169 10.92 -8.23 4.06
N GLY A 170 10.48 -9.47 3.84
CA GLY A 170 11.32 -10.65 4.04
C GLY A 170 11.54 -10.93 5.54
N PRO A 171 12.16 -12.08 5.86
CA PRO A 171 12.38 -12.51 7.24
C PRO A 171 13.53 -11.76 7.94
N ASP A 172 14.48 -11.21 7.19
CA ASP A 172 15.63 -10.48 7.73
C ASP A 172 15.36 -8.98 7.70
N LEU A 173 14.96 -8.42 8.85
CA LEU A 173 14.70 -6.99 8.98
C LEU A 173 15.99 -6.16 9.18
N SER A 174 17.15 -6.79 9.39
CA SER A 174 18.43 -6.09 9.60
C SER A 174 18.97 -5.44 8.32
N VAL A 175 18.39 -5.81 7.17
CA VAL A 175 18.70 -5.22 5.86
C VAL A 175 18.24 -3.76 5.72
N TYR A 176 17.40 -3.29 6.64
CA TYR A 176 16.90 -1.92 6.68
C TYR A 176 17.56 -1.13 7.79
N ASP A 177 18.01 0.08 7.48
CA ASP A 177 18.46 1.04 8.49
C ASP A 177 17.25 1.58 9.29
N ARG A 178 16.04 1.52 8.69
CA ARG A 178 14.81 1.99 9.31
C ARG A 178 13.55 1.24 8.86
N ILE A 179 12.76 0.81 9.84
CA ILE A 179 11.34 0.43 9.65
C ILE A 179 10.51 1.36 10.53
N ALA A 180 9.53 2.04 9.95
CA ALA A 180 8.74 3.04 10.66
C ALA A 180 7.24 2.96 10.30
N ASP A 181 6.36 3.21 11.27
CA ASP A 181 4.93 3.35 10.98
C ASP A 181 4.68 4.56 10.05
N LEU A 182 3.63 4.47 9.24
CA LEU A 182 3.21 5.52 8.31
C LEU A 182 3.05 6.89 8.99
N SER A 183 2.63 6.94 10.26
CA SER A 183 2.52 8.19 11.02
C SER A 183 3.85 8.92 11.19
N ALA A 184 4.98 8.20 11.13
CA ALA A 184 6.34 8.73 11.22
C ALA A 184 6.94 9.10 9.85
N MET A 185 6.17 9.15 8.76
CA MET A 185 6.68 9.49 7.42
C MET A 185 7.51 10.79 7.41
N ASN A 186 7.03 11.85 8.08
CA ASN A 186 7.78 13.10 8.12
C ASN A 186 9.12 12.95 8.85
N THR A 187 9.14 12.20 9.95
CA THR A 187 10.37 11.86 10.67
C THR A 187 11.35 11.11 9.77
N VAL A 188 10.88 10.12 9.01
CA VAL A 188 11.72 9.39 8.04
C VAL A 188 12.28 10.32 6.96
N VAL A 189 11.51 11.31 6.49
CA VAL A 189 12.04 12.29 5.53
C VAL A 189 13.10 13.19 6.15
N GLU A 190 12.95 13.59 7.41
CA GLU A 190 14.02 14.31 8.13
C GLU A 190 15.27 13.44 8.31
N GLU A 191 15.13 12.15 8.60
CA GLU A 191 16.24 11.19 8.65
C GLU A 191 16.95 11.05 7.28
N ILE A 192 16.20 11.02 6.18
CA ILE A 192 16.73 11.06 4.80
C ILE A 192 17.53 12.34 4.55
N ARG A 193 17.00 13.50 4.94
CA ARG A 193 17.68 14.79 4.78
C ARG A 193 18.98 14.83 5.58
N ALA A 194 18.95 14.33 6.83
CA ALA A 194 20.14 14.21 7.67
C ALA A 194 21.18 13.26 7.06
N HIS A 195 20.74 12.13 6.49
CA HIS A 195 21.61 11.24 5.73
C HIS A 195 22.27 11.94 4.54
N TRP A 196 21.49 12.64 3.71
CA TRP A 196 22.01 13.42 2.58
C TRP A 196 23.04 14.47 3.00
N CYS A 197 22.85 15.15 4.13
CA CYS A 197 23.86 16.06 4.65
C CYS A 197 25.19 15.33 4.97
N ARG A 198 25.14 14.15 5.58
CA ARG A 198 26.34 13.36 5.93
C ARG A 198 27.11 12.87 4.71
N VAL A 199 26.43 12.55 3.61
CA VAL A 199 27.04 12.01 2.38
C VAL A 199 27.34 13.08 1.33
N GLY A 200 27.37 14.36 1.72
CA GLY A 200 27.78 15.46 0.85
C GLY A 200 26.68 15.97 -0.10
N MET A 201 25.42 15.65 0.15
CA MET A 201 24.25 16.05 -0.65
C MET A 201 23.42 17.18 0.01
N ALA A 202 24.08 18.05 0.78
CA ALA A 202 23.44 19.10 1.59
C ALA A 202 22.55 20.06 0.78
N ALA A 203 22.95 20.42 -0.45
CA ALA A 203 22.15 21.28 -1.32
C ALA A 203 20.77 20.66 -1.63
N ARG A 204 20.71 19.34 -1.85
CA ARG A 204 19.45 18.62 -2.06
C ARG A 204 18.62 18.55 -0.79
N ALA A 205 19.25 18.28 0.35
CA ALA A 205 18.57 18.26 1.65
C ALA A 205 17.91 19.61 2.01
N ALA A 206 18.52 20.71 1.58
CA ALA A 206 17.98 22.07 1.78
C ALA A 206 16.72 22.34 0.94
N THR A 207 16.62 21.79 -0.27
CA THR A 207 15.48 22.02 -1.18
C THR A 207 14.38 20.95 -1.09
N ALA A 208 14.64 19.82 -0.44
CA ALA A 208 13.69 18.74 -0.30
C ALA A 208 12.57 19.09 0.68
N ALA A 209 11.39 19.44 0.14
CA ALA A 209 10.20 19.70 0.93
C ALA A 209 9.59 18.40 1.49
N LEU A 210 8.97 18.49 2.67
CA LEU A 210 8.24 17.37 3.24
C LEU A 210 7.11 16.90 2.30
N PRO A 211 6.82 15.59 2.24
CA PRO A 211 5.74 15.08 1.41
C PRO A 211 4.41 15.68 1.88
N GLY A 212 3.66 16.30 0.96
CA GLY A 212 2.29 16.70 1.25
C GLY A 212 1.42 15.49 1.61
N LYS A 213 0.41 15.69 2.47
CA LYS A 213 -0.65 14.69 2.69
C LYS A 213 -1.45 14.53 1.39
N MET A 214 -1.02 13.63 0.50
CA MET A 214 -1.76 13.25 -0.70
C MET A 214 -2.92 12.31 -0.34
N GLN A 215 -3.89 12.80 0.43
CA GLN A 215 -5.12 12.10 0.71
C GLN A 215 -6.08 12.29 -0.46
N ARG A 216 -6.04 11.38 -1.43
CA ARG A 216 -6.98 11.39 -2.58
C ARG A 216 -8.34 10.74 -2.27
N CYS A 217 -8.64 10.45 -1.00
CA CYS A 217 -9.78 9.63 -0.63
C CYS A 217 -10.57 10.27 0.52
N GLY A 218 -11.80 10.72 0.21
CA GLY A 218 -12.73 11.31 1.19
C GLY A 218 -13.41 10.27 2.09
N VAL A 219 -13.49 9.00 1.67
CA VAL A 219 -14.07 7.92 2.49
C VAL A 219 -12.97 7.23 3.28
N ARG A 220 -13.11 7.18 4.60
CA ARG A 220 -12.28 6.37 5.51
C ARG A 220 -13.19 5.45 6.30
N LEU A 221 -12.94 4.15 6.19
CA LEU A 221 -13.53 3.18 7.09
C LEU A 221 -12.69 3.12 8.37
N GLY A 222 -13.38 3.17 9.51
CA GLY A 222 -12.81 2.83 10.81
C GLY A 222 -13.03 1.36 11.15
N LEU A 223 -12.62 0.99 12.36
CA LEU A 223 -12.68 -0.39 12.85
C LEU A 223 -14.13 -0.86 13.09
N GLU A 224 -15.05 0.08 13.31
CA GLU A 224 -16.48 -0.16 13.55
C GLU A 224 -17.20 -0.86 12.39
N CYS A 225 -16.62 -0.88 11.18
CA CYS A 225 -17.20 -1.61 10.05
C CYS A 225 -16.98 -3.14 10.11
N LEU A 226 -16.10 -3.61 11.01
CA LEU A 226 -15.78 -5.03 11.16
C LEU A 226 -16.61 -5.65 12.27
N THR A 227 -17.27 -6.77 11.94
CA THR A 227 -17.84 -7.65 12.97
C THR A 227 -16.72 -8.30 13.82
N PRO A 228 -16.99 -8.74 15.06
CA PRO A 228 -15.98 -9.37 15.90
C PRO A 228 -15.30 -10.57 15.21
N ARG A 229 -16.10 -11.38 14.50
CA ARG A 229 -15.60 -12.53 13.73
C ARG A 229 -14.65 -12.10 12.60
N SER A 230 -14.98 -11.02 11.87
CA SER A 230 -14.12 -10.50 10.80
C SER A 230 -12.83 -9.91 11.36
N PHE A 231 -12.91 -9.22 12.51
CA PHE A 231 -11.76 -8.65 13.18
C PHE A 231 -10.77 -9.75 13.61
N GLU A 232 -11.23 -10.78 14.33
CA GLU A 232 -10.38 -11.91 14.73
C GLU A 232 -9.79 -12.65 13.51
N ARG A 233 -10.59 -12.88 12.46
CA ARG A 233 -10.08 -13.50 11.22
C ARG A 233 -8.96 -12.69 10.57
N LEU A 234 -9.04 -11.37 10.60
CA LEU A 234 -7.96 -10.51 10.09
C LEU A 234 -6.73 -10.53 10.99
N LEU A 235 -6.89 -10.64 12.31
CA LEU A 235 -5.76 -10.84 13.23
C LEU A 235 -5.03 -12.15 12.93
N ASP A 236 -5.76 -13.24 12.74
CA ASP A 236 -5.18 -14.54 12.37
C ASP A 236 -4.48 -14.46 11.01
N TYR A 237 -5.11 -13.84 10.02
CA TYR A 237 -4.53 -13.67 8.68
C TYR A 237 -3.23 -12.83 8.70
N TYR A 238 -3.15 -11.81 9.56
CA TYR A 238 -1.98 -10.95 9.72
C TYR A 238 -1.09 -11.29 10.92
N HIS A 239 -1.19 -12.50 11.47
CA HIS A 239 -0.45 -12.86 12.69
C HIS A 239 1.07 -12.63 12.57
N ALA A 240 1.67 -12.93 11.41
CA ALA A 240 3.10 -12.71 11.17
C ALA A 240 3.49 -11.21 11.22
N ASP A 241 2.63 -10.32 10.72
CA ASP A 241 2.88 -8.87 10.81
C ASP A 241 2.90 -8.44 12.28
N TYR A 242 1.96 -8.94 13.10
CA TYR A 242 1.88 -8.58 14.52
C TYR A 242 2.95 -9.25 15.38
N ALA A 243 3.47 -10.40 14.97
CA ALA A 243 4.55 -11.10 15.68
C ALA A 243 5.92 -10.47 15.43
N GLU A 244 6.20 -10.10 14.18
CA GLU A 244 7.57 -9.77 13.75
C GLU A 244 7.84 -8.27 13.58
N LEU A 245 6.82 -7.45 13.31
CA LEU A 245 7.05 -6.04 13.00
C LEU A 245 7.14 -5.18 14.27
N PRO A 246 8.24 -4.43 14.48
CA PRO A 246 8.44 -3.63 15.69
C PRO A 246 7.53 -2.39 15.76
N THR A 247 6.85 -2.07 14.67
CA THR A 247 6.05 -0.84 14.51
C THR A 247 4.55 -1.03 14.73
N VAL A 248 4.11 -2.26 15.00
CA VAL A 248 2.69 -2.59 15.16
C VAL A 248 2.46 -3.25 16.52
N SER A 249 1.26 -3.10 17.06
CA SER A 249 0.94 -3.59 18.41
C SER A 249 -0.41 -4.29 18.42
N LEU A 250 -0.38 -5.61 18.65
CA LEU A 250 -1.58 -6.43 18.79
C LEU A 250 -2.46 -6.00 19.98
N PRO A 251 -1.90 -5.70 21.18
CA PRO A 251 -2.70 -5.17 22.28
C PRO A 251 -3.38 -3.84 21.95
N GLU A 252 -2.69 -2.93 21.28
CA GLU A 252 -3.25 -1.62 20.93
C GLU A 252 -4.40 -1.72 19.92
N ILE A 253 -4.26 -2.55 18.87
CA ILE A 253 -5.34 -2.68 17.87
C ILE A 253 -6.57 -3.38 18.47
N LYS A 254 -6.37 -4.36 19.37
CA LYS A 254 -7.47 -5.01 20.12
C LYS A 254 -8.17 -3.99 21.02
N ALA A 255 -7.43 -3.20 21.79
CA ALA A 255 -8.00 -2.16 22.64
C ALA A 255 -8.77 -1.11 21.82
N ALA A 256 -8.22 -0.69 20.67
CA ALA A 256 -8.88 0.24 19.75
C ALA A 256 -10.19 -0.35 19.19
N TYR A 257 -10.19 -1.64 18.82
CA TYR A 257 -11.39 -2.33 18.36
C TYR A 257 -12.46 -2.44 19.45
N THR A 258 -12.10 -2.90 20.65
CA THR A 258 -13.02 -3.00 21.79
C THR A 258 -13.69 -1.66 22.10
N LYS A 259 -12.91 -0.56 22.08
CA LYS A 259 -13.43 0.79 22.30
C LYS A 259 -14.52 1.17 21.29
N VAL A 260 -14.34 0.88 19.99
CA VAL A 260 -15.35 1.19 18.98
C VAL A 260 -16.53 0.21 18.99
N ALA A 261 -16.29 -1.07 19.30
CA ALA A 261 -17.33 -2.08 19.38
C ALA A 261 -18.31 -1.80 20.55
N MET A 262 -17.78 -1.38 21.70
CA MET A 262 -18.58 -0.95 22.85
C MET A 262 -19.36 0.34 22.56
N GLY A 263 -18.75 1.30 21.86
CA GLY A 263 -19.42 2.54 21.45
C GLY A 263 -20.57 2.30 20.45
N ALA A 264 -20.42 1.35 19.54
CA ALA A 264 -21.47 0.97 18.58
C ALA A 264 -22.64 0.25 19.27
N ALA A 265 -22.39 -0.52 20.34
CA ALA A 265 -23.43 -1.22 21.11
C ALA A 265 -24.31 -0.28 21.96
N GLN A 266 -23.86 0.95 22.22
CA GLN A 266 -24.60 1.94 23.01
C GLN A 266 -25.53 2.83 22.17
N ILE A 267 -25.51 2.72 20.84
CA ILE A 267 -26.43 3.43 19.95
C ILE A 267 -27.63 2.51 19.67
N PRO A 268 -28.86 2.87 20.10
CA PRO A 268 -30.04 2.06 19.81
C PRO A 268 -30.27 1.98 18.29
N PRO A 269 -30.85 0.87 17.78
CA PRO A 269 -31.04 0.68 16.35
C PRO A 269 -32.11 1.65 15.84
N SER A 270 -31.71 2.85 15.40
CA SER A 270 -32.57 3.76 14.66
C SER A 270 -32.00 4.00 13.26
N SER A 271 -32.84 3.68 12.27
CA SER A 271 -32.67 3.90 10.84
C SER A 271 -31.44 3.25 10.19
N ALA A 272 -31.67 2.06 9.63
CA ALA A 272 -30.85 1.53 8.55
C ALA A 272 -30.69 2.59 7.45
N ALA A 273 -29.51 3.20 7.37
CA ALA A 273 -29.11 4.02 6.23
C ALA A 273 -29.01 3.09 5.02
N ARG A 274 -30.10 2.99 4.25
CA ARG A 274 -30.04 2.64 2.83
C ARG A 274 -29.13 3.67 2.16
N GLN A 275 -27.86 3.35 1.98
CA GLN A 275 -27.02 4.11 1.06
C GLN A 275 -27.44 3.72 -0.37
N ALA A 276 -28.33 4.54 -0.93
CA ALA A 276 -28.61 4.54 -2.35
C ALA A 276 -27.32 4.92 -3.09
N VAL A 277 -26.89 4.05 -4.00
CA VAL A 277 -25.93 4.39 -5.05
C VAL A 277 -26.59 5.50 -5.90
N PRO A 278 -25.99 6.69 -6.06
CA PRO A 278 -26.55 7.69 -6.96
C PRO A 278 -26.49 7.13 -8.39
N ALA A 279 -27.65 7.16 -9.06
CA ALA A 279 -27.81 6.76 -10.44
C ALA A 279 -26.84 7.52 -11.35
N ALA A 280 -26.35 6.81 -12.36
CA ALA A 280 -25.46 7.32 -13.38
C ALA A 280 -25.97 8.64 -13.98
N VAL A 281 -25.10 9.65 -14.00
CA VAL A 281 -25.29 10.86 -14.80
C VAL A 281 -25.15 10.46 -16.27
N THR A 282 -26.28 10.40 -16.96
CA THR A 282 -26.36 10.35 -18.41
C THR A 282 -25.76 11.64 -18.97
N ILE A 283 -24.59 11.57 -19.59
CA ILE A 283 -24.10 12.65 -20.44
C ILE A 283 -24.74 12.44 -21.82
N GLY A 284 -25.68 13.31 -22.15
CA GLY A 284 -26.34 13.36 -23.46
C GLY A 284 -25.38 13.85 -24.53
N ARG A 285 -25.39 13.12 -25.65
CA ARG A 285 -25.06 13.44 -27.05
C ARG A 285 -23.93 14.44 -27.32
#